data_AF-A0A963NUB0-F1
#
_entry.id   AF-A0A963NUB0-F1
#
_cell.length_a   1.000
_cell.length_b   1.000
_cell.length_c   1.000
_cell.angle_alpha   90.00
_cell.angle_beta   90.00
_cell.angle_gamma   90.00
#
_symmetry.space_group_name_H-M   'P 1'
#
loop_
_entity.id
_entity.type
_entity.pdbx_description
1 polymer ?
#
loop_
_entity_poly.entity_id
_entity_poly.type
_entity_poly.pdbx_seq_one_letter_code
_entity_poly.pdbx_strand_id
1 'polypeptide(L)'
;VAIKVLAPGYYASQDVRTPVKIAVAVLVITQLLNLVLVPRMAHAGLALSIGLGALINALWLLIGLLRRGSFRPGPGWLLYGLQVLAASALMAVFLLWASEHFGWVQMRAHSLQRAGLLAVMVAAAAALYFGVLWVAGLKFRALLRR
;
A
#
# COMPACT_ATOMS: atom_id res chain seq x y z
N VAL A 1 -4.25 4.17 6.85
CA VAL A 1 -5.51 3.98 6.09
C VAL A 1 -6.23 2.69 6.51
N ALA A 2 -5.60 1.51 6.46
CA ALA A 2 -6.23 0.24 6.87
C ALA A 2 -6.82 0.25 8.29
N ILE A 3 -6.12 0.80 9.28
CA ILE A 3 -6.62 0.89 10.67
C ILE A 3 -7.97 1.64 10.76
N LYS A 4 -8.15 2.72 9.98
CA LYS A 4 -9.41 3.49 9.95
C LYS A 4 -10.57 2.73 9.29
N VAL A 5 -10.26 1.77 8.43
CA VAL A 5 -11.27 0.94 7.74
C VAL A 5 -11.62 -0.30 8.56
N LEU A 6 -10.66 -0.90 9.27
CA LEU A 6 -10.86 -2.13 10.05
C LEU A 6 -11.30 -1.87 11.50
N ALA A 7 -10.90 -0.76 12.13
CA ALA A 7 -11.27 -0.47 13.51
C ALA A 7 -12.79 -0.35 13.75
N PRO A 8 -13.60 0.27 12.87
CA PRO A 8 -15.05 0.30 13.03
C PRO A 8 -15.69 -1.08 13.08
N GLY A 9 -15.12 -2.09 12.41
CA GLY A 9 -15.62 -3.47 12.46
C GLY A 9 -15.47 -4.12 13.86
N TYR A 10 -14.45 -3.73 14.60
CA TYR A 10 -14.27 -4.16 15.99
C TYR A 10 -15.17 -3.39 16.95
N TYR A 11 -15.32 -2.08 16.75
CA TYR A 11 -16.23 -1.25 17.55
C TYR A 11 -17.71 -1.63 17.35
N ALA A 12 -18.12 -1.97 16.13
CA ALA A 12 -19.45 -2.49 15.83
C ALA A 12 -19.72 -3.84 16.52
N SER A 13 -18.67 -4.62 16.77
CA SER A 13 -18.72 -5.89 17.50
C SER A 13 -18.55 -5.72 19.03
N GLN A 14 -18.61 -4.48 19.54
CA GLN A 14 -18.36 -4.12 20.94
C GLN A 14 -16.99 -4.57 21.52
N ASP A 15 -16.03 -4.93 20.67
CA ASP A 15 -14.70 -5.35 21.10
C ASP A 15 -13.68 -4.23 20.97
N VAL A 16 -13.51 -3.49 22.06
CA VAL A 16 -12.50 -2.42 22.19
C VAL A 16 -11.13 -2.93 22.64
N ARG A 17 -11.04 -4.14 23.21
CA ARG A 17 -9.81 -4.65 23.84
C ARG A 17 -8.83 -5.23 22.81
N THR A 18 -9.35 -5.89 21.79
CA THR A 18 -8.54 -6.60 20.79
C THR A 18 -7.72 -5.65 19.92
N PRO A 19 -8.29 -4.54 19.38
CA PRO A 19 -7.52 -3.56 18.63
C PRO A 19 -6.40 -2.94 19.46
N VAL A 20 -6.65 -2.67 20.73
CA VAL A 20 -5.66 -2.07 21.65
C VAL A 20 -4.50 -3.03 21.91
N LYS A 21 -4.78 -4.31 22.18
CA LYS A 21 -3.72 -5.32 22.36
C LYS A 21 -2.82 -5.46 21.12
N ILE A 22 -3.43 -5.47 19.93
CA ILE A 22 -2.70 -5.50 18.66
C ILE A 22 -1.85 -4.24 18.50
N ALA A 23 -2.41 -3.06 18.77
CA ALA A 23 -1.70 -1.79 18.66
C ALA A 23 -0.48 -1.73 19.59
N VAL A 24 -0.61 -2.19 20.84
CA VAL A 24 0.51 -2.25 21.79
C VAL A 24 1.59 -3.22 21.32
N ALA A 25 1.21 -4.42 20.86
CA ALA A 25 2.17 -5.37 20.33
C ALA A 25 2.92 -4.82 19.10
N VAL A 26 2.20 -4.17 18.18
CA VAL A 26 2.80 -3.49 17.02
C VAL A 26 3.75 -2.38 17.44
N LEU A 27 3.40 -1.59 18.48
CA LEU A 27 4.26 -0.54 19.00
C LEU A 27 5.59 -1.12 19.48
N VAL A 28 5.54 -2.20 20.27
CA VAL A 28 6.75 -2.90 20.74
C VAL A 28 7.57 -3.42 19.56
N ILE A 29 6.94 -4.09 18.59
CA ILE A 29 7.63 -4.59 17.39
C ILE A 29 8.28 -3.44 16.61
N THR A 30 7.57 -2.32 16.42
CA THR A 30 8.09 -1.15 15.71
C THR A 30 9.31 -0.57 16.44
N GLN A 31 9.29 -0.58 17.78
CA GLN A 31 10.41 -0.09 18.56
C GLN A 31 11.63 -1.03 18.52
N LEU A 32 11.40 -2.34 18.50
CA LEU A 32 12.45 -3.34 18.26
C LEU A 32 13.04 -3.20 16.84
N LEU A 33 12.20 -3.00 15.84
CA LEU A 33 12.62 -2.73 14.47
C LEU A 33 13.45 -1.45 14.40
N ASN A 34 13.03 -0.38 15.07
CA ASN A 34 13.82 0.85 15.14
C ASN A 34 15.21 0.60 15.74
N LEU A 35 15.30 -0.19 16.81
CA LEU A 35 16.58 -0.47 17.45
C LEU A 35 17.56 -1.24 16.54
N VAL A 36 17.05 -2.08 15.62
CA VAL A 36 17.87 -2.84 14.67
C VAL A 36 18.13 -2.08 13.37
N LEU A 37 17.12 -1.41 12.81
CA LEU A 37 17.17 -0.79 11.49
C LEU A 37 17.77 0.61 11.50
N VAL A 38 17.53 1.41 12.54
CA VAL A 38 18.01 2.79 12.60
C VAL A 38 19.55 2.87 12.63
N PRO A 39 20.27 2.03 13.39
CA PRO A 39 21.73 2.04 13.35
C PRO A 39 22.32 1.68 11.97
N ARG A 40 21.62 0.84 11.18
CA ARG A 40 22.10 0.38 9.86
C ARG A 40 21.69 1.30 8.71
N MET A 41 20.49 1.87 8.75
CA MET A 41 19.88 2.61 7.64
C MET A 41 19.53 4.07 8.00
N ALA A 42 19.96 4.54 9.17
CA ALA A 42 19.67 5.87 9.70
C ALA A 42 18.17 6.21 9.59
N HIS A 43 17.85 7.29 8.88
CA HIS A 43 16.49 7.82 8.77
C HIS A 43 15.60 6.94 7.88
N ALA A 44 16.17 6.22 6.91
CA ALA A 44 15.44 5.25 6.10
C ALA A 44 14.97 4.06 6.96
N GLY A 45 15.73 3.71 7.99
CA GLY A 45 15.35 2.68 8.97
C GLY A 45 14.08 3.03 9.75
N LEU A 46 13.94 4.30 10.18
CA LEU A 46 12.73 4.78 10.84
C LEU A 46 11.50 4.67 9.93
N ALA A 47 11.60 5.13 8.68
CA ALA A 47 10.52 5.08 7.72
C ALA A 47 10.08 3.63 7.43
N LEU A 48 11.05 2.72 7.26
CA LEU A 48 10.79 1.31 7.02
C LEU A 48 10.12 0.63 8.22
N SER A 49 10.59 0.89 9.44
CA SER A 49 9.99 0.34 10.66
C SER A 49 8.54 0.78 10.85
N ILE A 50 8.21 2.06 10.61
CA ILE A 50 6.84 2.57 10.68
C ILE A 50 5.95 1.89 9.64
N GLY A 51 6.45 1.74 8.40
CA GLY A 51 5.73 1.05 7.32
C GLY A 51 5.45 -0.42 7.66
N LEU A 52 6.45 -1.14 8.17
CA LEU A 52 6.31 -2.53 8.61
C LEU A 52 5.35 -2.66 9.79
N GLY A 53 5.43 -1.78 10.79
CA GLY A 53 4.50 -1.74 11.91
C GLY A 53 3.06 -1.55 11.45
N ALA A 54 2.82 -0.63 10.51
CA ALA A 54 1.50 -0.40 9.94
C ALA A 54 0.96 -1.62 9.18
N LEU A 55 1.81 -2.34 8.43
CA LEU A 55 1.46 -3.58 7.74
C LEU A 55 1.08 -4.69 8.71
N ILE A 56 1.89 -4.90 9.75
CA ILE A 56 1.63 -5.90 10.80
C ILE A 56 0.30 -5.59 11.50
N ASN A 57 0.05 -4.32 11.85
CA ASN A 57 -1.20 -3.90 12.48
C ASN A 57 -2.42 -4.21 11.60
N ALA A 58 -2.36 -3.79 10.33
CA ALA A 58 -3.43 -4.05 9.37
C ALA A 58 -3.69 -5.55 9.18
N LEU A 59 -2.63 -6.35 9.07
CA LEU A 59 -2.71 -7.80 8.87
C LEU A 59 -3.31 -8.49 10.10
N TRP A 60 -2.86 -8.15 11.31
CA TRP A 60 -3.39 -8.74 12.54
C TRP A 60 -4.84 -8.36 12.79
N LEU A 61 -5.26 -7.13 12.49
CA LEU A 61 -6.67 -6.75 12.52
C LEU A 61 -7.50 -7.54 11.50
N LEU A 62 -6.99 -7.72 10.28
CA LEU A 62 -7.69 -8.49 9.24
C LEU A 62 -7.83 -9.97 9.64
N ILE A 63 -6.75 -10.59 10.11
CA ILE A 63 -6.76 -11.99 10.60
C ILE A 63 -7.70 -12.13 11.80
N GLY A 64 -7.72 -11.16 12.72
CA GLY A 64 -8.61 -11.20 13.86
C GLY A 64 -10.09 -11.13 13.46
N LEU A 65 -10.44 -10.31 12.46
CA LEU A 65 -11.80 -10.25 11.89
C LEU A 65 -12.18 -11.54 11.15
N LEU A 66 -11.24 -12.13 10.41
CA LEU A 66 -11.42 -13.42 9.73
C LEU A 66 -11.66 -14.57 10.73
N ARG A 67 -10.83 -14.66 11.77
CA ARG A 67 -10.94 -15.70 12.82
C ARG A 67 -12.23 -15.61 13.62
N ARG A 68 -12.78 -14.40 13.78
CA ARG A 68 -14.07 -14.16 14.45
C ARG A 68 -15.27 -14.48 13.57
N GLY A 69 -15.08 -14.69 12.27
CA GLY A 69 -16.16 -14.90 11.32
C GLY A 69 -16.99 -13.64 11.02
N SER A 70 -16.73 -12.51 11.70
CA SER A 70 -17.35 -11.20 11.43
C SER A 70 -17.03 -10.69 10.02
N PHE A 71 -15.91 -11.13 9.44
CA PHE A 71 -15.56 -10.88 8.04
C PHE A 71 -15.33 -12.19 7.30
N ARG A 72 -16.19 -12.47 6.32
CA ARG A 72 -16.00 -13.58 5.37
C ARG A 72 -15.60 -13.00 4.01
N PRO A 73 -14.38 -13.25 3.51
CA PRO A 73 -13.97 -12.75 2.22
C PRO A 73 -14.85 -13.39 1.16
N GLY A 74 -15.46 -12.58 0.30
CA GLY A 74 -16.23 -13.08 -0.84
C GLY A 74 -15.34 -13.89 -1.79
N PRO A 75 -15.92 -14.75 -2.64
CA PRO A 75 -15.16 -15.39 -3.72
C PRO A 75 -14.57 -14.33 -4.66
N GLY A 76 -13.32 -14.51 -5.11
CA GLY A 76 -12.68 -13.63 -6.10
C GLY A 76 -11.61 -12.66 -5.56
N TRP A 77 -11.37 -12.59 -4.24
CA TRP A 77 -10.31 -11.74 -3.67
C TRP A 77 -8.90 -12.10 -4.15
N LEU A 78 -8.62 -13.40 -4.37
CA LEU A 78 -7.31 -13.83 -4.87
C LEU A 78 -7.06 -13.33 -6.30
N LEU A 79 -8.05 -13.47 -7.18
CA LEU A 79 -7.97 -12.98 -8.56
C LEU A 79 -7.82 -11.45 -8.58
N TYR A 80 -8.62 -10.74 -7.77
CA TYR A 80 -8.49 -9.29 -7.61
C TYR A 80 -7.07 -8.89 -7.16
N GLY A 81 -6.53 -9.57 -6.14
CA GLY A 81 -5.17 -9.33 -5.65
C GLY A 81 -4.11 -9.58 -6.72
N LEU A 82 -4.25 -10.64 -7.51
CA LEU A 82 -3.34 -10.96 -8.61
C LEU A 82 -3.40 -9.91 -9.73
N GLN A 83 -4.59 -9.44 -10.09
CA GLN A 83 -4.79 -8.39 -11.08
C GLN A 83 -4.14 -7.07 -10.64
N VAL A 84 -4.32 -6.68 -9.37
CA VAL A 84 -3.69 -5.49 -8.79
C VAL A 84 -2.17 -5.64 -8.74
N LEU A 85 -1.66 -6.81 -8.36
CA LEU A 85 -0.22 -7.09 -8.36
C LEU A 85 0.36 -7.01 -9.77
N ALA A 86 -0.32 -7.60 -10.76
CA ALA A 86 0.12 -7.56 -12.15
C ALA A 86 0.12 -6.12 -12.71
N ALA A 87 -0.93 -5.34 -12.46
CA ALA A 87 -0.99 -3.92 -12.84
C ALA A 87 0.12 -3.10 -12.16
N SER A 88 0.39 -3.36 -10.87
CA SER A 88 1.45 -2.67 -10.13
C SER A 88 2.84 -3.04 -10.65
N ALA A 89 3.07 -4.31 -10.99
CA ALA A 89 4.33 -4.77 -11.57
C ALA A 89 4.58 -4.15 -12.95
N LEU A 90 3.55 -4.10 -13.80
CA LEU A 90 3.65 -3.51 -15.14
C LEU A 90 3.91 -1.99 -15.07
N MET A 91 3.27 -1.31 -14.13
CA MET A 91 3.57 0.09 -13.80
C MET A 91 4.99 0.29 -13.29
N ALA A 92 5.50 -0.61 -12.44
CA ALA A 92 6.88 -0.54 -11.95
C ALA A 92 7.89 -0.71 -13.08
N VAL A 93 7.67 -1.66 -14.00
CA VAL A 93 8.52 -1.86 -15.18
C VAL A 93 8.54 -0.62 -16.07
N PHE A 94 7.38 -0.01 -16.32
CA PHE A 94 7.28 1.25 -17.08
C PHE A 94 8.09 2.39 -16.42
N LEU A 95 7.99 2.53 -15.10
CA LEU A 95 8.72 3.56 -14.36
C LEU A 95 10.22 3.29 -14.30
N LEU A 96 10.65 2.04 -14.21
CA LEU A 96 12.08 1.67 -14.27
C LEU A 96 12.66 2.01 -15.64
N TRP A 97 11.97 1.64 -16.71
CA TRP A 97 12.35 2.01 -18.08
C TRP A 97 12.43 3.53 -18.25
N ALA A 98 11.43 4.27 -17.77
CA ALA A 98 11.44 5.73 -17.81
C ALA A 98 12.58 6.33 -16.97
N SER A 99 12.94 5.72 -15.84
CA SER A 99 14.05 6.19 -15.02
C SER A 99 15.41 6.07 -15.72
N GLU A 100 15.58 5.07 -16.59
CA GLU A 100 16.82 4.88 -17.36
C GLU A 100 16.85 5.75 -18.63
N HIS A 101 15.70 5.97 -19.27
CA HIS A 101 15.61 6.73 -20.51
C HIS A 101 15.73 8.25 -20.31
N PHE A 102 15.22 8.78 -19.18
CA PHE A 102 15.31 10.19 -18.87
C PHE A 102 16.51 10.45 -17.94
N GLY A 103 17.50 11.21 -18.41
CA GLY A 103 18.68 11.60 -17.64
C GLY A 103 18.35 12.56 -16.49
N TRP A 104 17.66 12.08 -15.46
CA TRP A 104 17.16 12.85 -14.30
C TRP A 104 18.24 13.69 -13.61
N VAL A 105 19.48 13.21 -13.60
CA VAL A 105 20.63 13.85 -12.97
C VAL A 105 21.14 15.05 -13.81
N GLN A 106 21.04 14.97 -15.14
CA GLN A 106 21.49 16.03 -16.05
C GLN A 106 20.48 17.20 -16.13
N MET A 107 19.19 16.92 -15.89
CA MET A 107 18.11 17.93 -15.89
C MET A 107 18.01 18.78 -14.61
N ARG A 108 19.01 18.73 -13.72
CA ARG A 108 19.06 19.56 -12.50
C ARG A 108 19.02 21.07 -12.80
N ALA A 109 19.51 21.50 -13.95
CA ALA A 109 19.55 22.90 -14.38
C ALA A 109 18.19 23.44 -14.89
N HIS A 110 17.25 22.57 -15.28
CA HIS A 110 15.95 22.94 -15.86
C HIS A 110 14.78 22.41 -15.01
N SER A 111 14.58 23.02 -13.84
CA SER A 111 13.59 22.61 -12.83
C SER A 111 12.14 22.53 -13.35
N LEU A 112 11.73 23.47 -14.21
CA LEU A 112 10.38 23.49 -14.81
C LEU A 112 10.16 22.33 -15.79
N GLN A 113 11.14 22.01 -16.64
CA GLN A 113 11.05 20.88 -17.56
C GLN A 113 11.03 19.55 -16.80
N ARG A 114 11.81 19.43 -15.72
CA ARG A 114 11.78 18.27 -14.83
C ARG A 114 10.43 18.08 -14.15
N ALA A 115 9.79 19.16 -13.70
CA ALA A 115 8.45 19.11 -13.12
C ALA A 115 7.39 18.69 -14.15
N GLY A 116 7.48 19.20 -15.39
CA GLY A 116 6.62 18.78 -16.49
C GLY A 116 6.79 17.30 -16.85
N LEU A 117 8.03 16.82 -16.96
CA LEU A 117 8.32 15.41 -17.19
C LEU A 117 7.81 14.52 -16.05
N LEU A 118 7.98 14.93 -14.79
CA LEU A 118 7.39 14.22 -13.64
C LEU A 118 5.87 14.13 -13.77
N ALA A 119 5.19 15.23 -14.09
CA ALA A 119 3.74 15.25 -14.23
C ALA A 119 3.27 14.31 -15.36
N VAL A 120 3.95 14.31 -16.50
CA VAL A 120 3.65 13.40 -17.62
C VAL A 120 3.89 11.95 -17.23
N MET A 121 5.00 11.63 -16.55
CA MET A 121 5.29 10.26 -16.11
C MET A 121 4.28 9.75 -15.10
N VAL A 122 3.84 10.60 -14.15
CA VAL A 122 2.80 10.27 -13.19
C VAL A 122 1.45 10.04 -13.90
N ALA A 123 1.09 10.90 -14.85
CA ALA A 123 -0.13 10.74 -15.64
C ALA A 123 -0.11 9.46 -16.49
N ALA A 124 1.02 9.15 -17.13
CA ALA A 124 1.21 7.95 -17.93
C ALA A 124 1.17 6.68 -17.06
N ALA A 125 1.83 6.69 -15.90
CA ALA A 125 1.78 5.57 -14.94
C ALA A 125 0.36 5.35 -14.41
N ALA A 126 -0.38 6.42 -14.11
CA ALA A 126 -1.78 6.33 -13.72
C ALA A 126 -2.65 5.74 -14.84
N ALA A 127 -2.51 6.25 -16.07
CA ALA A 127 -3.24 5.74 -17.23
C ALA A 127 -2.94 4.26 -17.49
N LEU A 128 -1.68 3.85 -17.37
CA LEU A 128 -1.26 2.45 -17.55
C LEU A 128 -1.80 1.55 -16.43
N TYR A 129 -1.71 1.97 -15.17
CA TYR A 129 -2.27 1.21 -14.05
C TYR A 129 -3.79 1.01 -14.20
N PHE A 130 -4.54 2.09 -14.44
CA PHE A 130 -5.98 1.99 -14.63
C PHE A 130 -6.37 1.25 -15.93
N GLY A 131 -5.58 1.39 -16.99
CA GLY A 131 -5.75 0.65 -18.25
C GLY A 131 -5.57 -0.85 -18.07
N VAL A 132 -4.51 -1.28 -17.39
CA VAL A 132 -4.27 -2.72 -17.10
C VAL A 132 -5.37 -3.28 -16.20
N LEU A 133 -5.80 -2.55 -15.17
CA LEU A 133 -6.91 -2.98 -14.32
C LEU A 133 -8.22 -3.10 -15.11
N TRP A 134 -8.48 -2.17 -16.05
CA TRP A 134 -9.65 -2.19 -16.91
C TRP A 134 -9.63 -3.41 -17.86
N VAL A 135 -8.50 -3.67 -18.51
CA VAL A 135 -8.30 -4.84 -19.39
C VAL A 135 -8.36 -6.16 -18.60
N ALA A 136 -7.84 -6.18 -17.38
CA ALA A 136 -7.92 -7.33 -16.48
C ALA A 136 -9.37 -7.67 -16.06
N GLY A 137 -10.36 -6.86 -16.43
CA GLY A 137 -11.77 -7.16 -16.21
C GLY A 137 -12.29 -6.68 -14.85
N LEU A 138 -11.56 -5.78 -14.17
CA LEU A 138 -12.09 -5.12 -12.99
C LEU A 138 -13.23 -4.20 -13.39
N LYS A 139 -14.45 -4.65 -13.09
CA LYS A 139 -15.66 -3.88 -13.31
C LYS A 139 -15.66 -2.70 -12.34
N PHE A 140 -15.13 -1.54 -12.74
CA PHE A 140 -15.29 -0.26 -12.02
C PHE A 140 -16.76 -0.01 -11.63
N ARG A 141 -17.71 -0.46 -12.48
CA ARG A 141 -19.16 -0.39 -12.24
C ARG A 141 -19.65 -1.25 -11.05
N ALA A 142 -18.94 -2.28 -10.64
CA ALA A 142 -19.27 -3.06 -9.44
C ALA A 142 -18.77 -2.38 -8.15
N LEU A 143 -17.77 -1.51 -8.25
CA LEU A 143 -17.26 -0.69 -7.13
C LEU A 143 -18.15 0.54 -6.88
N LEU A 144 -18.72 1.12 -7.94
CA LEU A 144 -19.60 2.30 -7.90
C LEU A 144 -21.07 1.99 -7.55
N ARG A 145 -21.47 0.72 -7.46
CA ARG A 145 -22.86 0.29 -7.17
C ARG A 145 -23.09 -0.21 -5.73
N ARG A 146 -22.27 0.21 -4.78
CA ARG A 146 -22.50 -0.06 -3.34
C ARG A 146 -22.72 1.23 -2.57
#